data_AF-A0A430BZ82-F1
#
_entry.id   AF-A0A430BZ82-F1
#
_cell.length_a   1.000
_cell.length_b   1.000
_cell.length_c   1.000
_cell.angle_alpha   90.00
_cell.angle_beta   90.00
_cell.angle_gamma   90.00
#
_symmetry.space_group_name_H-M   'P 1'
#
loop_
_entity.id
_entity.type
_entity.pdbx_description
1 polymer ?
#
loop_
_entity_poly.entity_id
_entity_poly.type
_entity_poly.pdbx_seq_one_letter_code
_entity_poly.pdbx_strand_id
1 'polypeptide(L)' 'MRFAPVIIALGLAACSPGKDAEEQYRMVEKAGGSKQELCDAAGKVADAYLSSKDQESYERWKLTRDVQCMSAR' A
#
# COMPACT_ATOMS: atom_id res chain seq x y z
N MET A 1 8.82 -49.31 -7.34
CA MET A 1 9.02 -48.00 -8.02
C MET A 1 7.67 -47.46 -8.50
N ARG A 2 7.08 -46.48 -7.79
CA ARG A 2 6.30 -45.33 -8.33
C ARG A 2 5.47 -44.71 -7.20
N PHE A 3 6.05 -43.75 -6.49
CA PHE A 3 5.28 -42.77 -5.72
C PHE A 3 4.99 -41.59 -6.66
N ALA A 4 3.69 -41.41 -6.96
CA ALA A 4 3.14 -40.38 -7.83
C ALA A 4 3.14 -39.01 -7.12
N PRO A 5 3.03 -37.90 -7.88
CA PRO A 5 3.79 -36.67 -7.64
C PRO A 5 3.21 -35.78 -6.54
N VAL A 6 4.14 -35.17 -5.80
CA VAL A 6 3.94 -34.08 -4.87
C VAL A 6 3.39 -32.86 -5.63
N ILE A 7 2.08 -32.62 -5.54
CA ILE A 7 1.44 -31.38 -6.00
C ILE A 7 1.77 -30.31 -4.96
N ILE A 8 2.88 -29.61 -5.15
CA ILE A 8 3.15 -28.35 -4.46
C ILE A 8 2.26 -27.29 -5.12
N ALA A 9 1.10 -27.06 -4.52
CA ALA A 9 0.35 -25.83 -4.72
C ALA A 9 1.17 -24.70 -4.07
N LEU A 10 2.08 -24.12 -4.85
CA LEU A 10 2.82 -22.93 -4.48
C LEU A 10 1.79 -21.80 -4.33
N GLY A 11 1.45 -21.47 -3.08
CA GLY A 11 0.57 -20.36 -2.75
C GLY A 11 1.14 -19.08 -3.35
N LEU A 12 0.39 -18.49 -4.28
CA LEU A 12 0.62 -17.15 -4.79
C LEU A 12 0.69 -16.21 -3.58
N ALA A 13 1.89 -15.74 -3.24
CA ALA A 13 2.06 -14.63 -2.32
C ALA A 13 1.28 -13.45 -2.91
N ALA A 14 0.11 -13.17 -2.35
CA ALA A 14 -0.72 -12.05 -2.73
C ALA A 14 -0.04 -10.77 -2.22
N CYS A 15 0.92 -10.24 -2.97
CA CYS A 15 1.37 -8.86 -2.80
C CYS A 15 0.17 -7.97 -3.09
N SER A 16 -0.49 -7.47 -2.04
CA SER A 16 -1.53 -6.48 -2.19
C SER A 16 -0.86 -5.18 -2.64
N PRO A 17 -1.26 -4.58 -3.78
CA PRO A 17 -0.65 -3.34 -4.26
C PRO A 17 -0.79 -2.19 -3.26
N GLY A 18 -1.81 -2.26 -2.37
CA GLY A 18 -1.94 -1.33 -1.25
C GLY A 18 -0.80 -1.46 -0.24
N LYS A 19 -0.35 -2.68 0.08
CA LYS A 19 0.74 -2.91 1.04
C LYS A 19 2.10 -2.44 0.53
N ASP A 20 2.36 -2.63 -0.77
CA ASP A 20 3.57 -2.12 -1.41
C ASP A 20 3.56 -0.58 -1.40
N ALA A 21 2.41 0.05 -1.67
CA ALA A 21 2.25 1.50 -1.57
C ALA A 21 2.43 2.02 -0.13
N GLU A 22 1.93 1.32 0.89
CA GLU A 22 2.20 1.66 2.29
C GLU A 22 3.69 1.65 2.62
N GLU A 23 4.44 0.69 2.06
CA GLU A 23 5.88 0.63 2.25
C GLU A 23 6.60 1.82 1.61
N GLN A 24 6.18 2.22 0.41
CA GLN A 24 6.68 3.44 -0.22
C GLN A 24 6.41 4.69 0.62
N TYR A 25 5.19 4.83 1.17
CA TYR A 25 4.88 5.90 2.11
C TYR A 25 5.83 5.89 3.32
N ARG A 26 6.03 4.72 3.95
CA ARG A 26 6.95 4.58 5.10
C ARG A 26 8.39 4.94 4.74
N MET A 27 8.84 4.66 3.52
CA MET A 27 10.18 5.06 3.07
C MET A 27 10.31 6.58 2.96
N VAL A 28 9.32 7.25 2.38
CA VAL A 28 9.28 8.73 2.28
C VAL A 28 9.28 9.35 3.68
N GLU A 29 8.46 8.82 4.59
CA GLU A 29 8.39 9.28 5.98
C GLU A 29 9.72 9.12 6.72
N LYS A 30 10.35 7.94 6.62
CA LYS A 30 11.66 7.68 7.25
C LYS A 30 12.80 8.51 6.65
N ALA A 31 12.72 8.84 5.36
CA ALA A 31 13.69 9.71 4.71
C ALA A 31 13.53 11.19 5.11
N GLY A 32 12.51 11.53 5.91
CA GLY A 32 12.21 12.92 6.26
C GLY A 32 11.63 13.70 5.08
N GLY A 33 10.89 13.02 4.20
CA GLY A 33 10.22 13.63 3.06
C GLY A 33 9.37 14.84 3.47
N SER A 34 9.32 15.81 2.58
CA SER A 34 8.50 17.01 2.76
C SER A 34 7.02 16.66 2.93
N LYS A 35 6.26 17.61 3.48
CA LYS A 35 4.81 17.45 3.65
C LYS A 35 4.10 17.18 2.33
N GLN A 36 4.58 17.79 1.24
CA GLN A 36 4.07 17.52 -0.10
C GLN A 36 4.36 16.07 -0.54
N GLU A 37 5.58 15.58 -0.34
CA GLU A 37 5.93 14.19 -0.68
C GLU A 37 5.11 13.16 0.13
N LEU A 38 4.85 13.46 1.40
CA LEU A 38 3.98 12.63 2.25
C LEU A 38 2.52 12.66 1.80
N CYS A 39 2.01 13.83 1.40
CA CYS A 39 0.68 13.99 0.81
C CYS A 39 0.55 13.14 -0.47
N ASP A 40 1.50 13.27 -1.39
CA ASP A 40 1.50 12.54 -2.66
C ASP A 40 1.65 11.03 -2.44
N ALA A 41 2.53 10.61 -1.53
CA ALA A 41 2.72 9.21 -1.18
C ALA A 41 1.46 8.61 -0.55
N ALA A 42 0.81 9.30 0.40
CA ALA A 42 -0.44 8.86 1.01
C ALA A 42 -1.58 8.75 -0.01
N GLY A 43 -1.62 9.66 -0.99
CA GLY A 43 -2.54 9.58 -2.13
C GLY A 43 -2.38 8.29 -2.93
N LYS A 44 -1.13 7.92 -3.28
CA LYS A 44 -0.84 6.67 -3.97
C LYS A 44 -1.32 5.43 -3.20
N VAL A 45 -1.20 5.44 -1.86
CA VAL A 45 -1.71 4.34 -1.03
C VAL A 45 -3.23 4.23 -1.10
N ALA A 46 -3.93 5.36 -0.99
CA ALA A 46 -5.39 5.39 -1.10
C ALA A 46 -5.84 4.86 -2.49
N ASP A 47 -5.21 5.31 -3.56
CA ASP A 47 -5.55 4.88 -4.93
C ASP A 47 -5.29 3.39 -5.17
N ALA A 48 -4.24 2.84 -4.56
CA ALA A 48 -3.93 1.41 -4.63
C ALA A 48 -5.01 0.56 -3.92
N TYR A 49 -5.50 1.00 -2.77
CA TYR A 49 -6.59 0.33 -2.06
C TYR A 49 -7.94 0.51 -2.75
N LEU A 50 -8.20 1.67 -3.36
CA LEU A 50 -9.37 1.90 -4.20
C LEU A 50 -9.39 0.95 -5.40
N SER A 51 -8.26 0.80 -6.09
CA SER A 51 -8.11 -0.11 -7.24
C SER A 51 -8.30 -1.58 -6.85
N SER A 52 -7.93 -1.92 -5.61
CA SER A 52 -8.11 -3.26 -5.03
C SER A 52 -9.49 -3.49 -4.43
N LYS A 53 -10.38 -2.48 -4.47
CA LYS A 53 -11.73 -2.50 -3.87
C LYS A 53 -11.73 -2.76 -2.36
N ASP A 54 -10.65 -2.37 -1.67
CA ASP A 54 -10.56 -2.41 -0.21
C ASP A 54 -11.02 -1.07 0.36
N GLN A 55 -12.32 -0.98 0.65
CA GLN A 55 -12.97 0.24 1.14
C GLN A 55 -12.41 0.71 2.48
N GLU A 56 -12.18 -0.22 3.42
CA GLU A 56 -11.73 0.13 4.77
C GLU A 56 -10.33 0.75 4.72
N SER A 57 -9.41 0.12 3.99
CA SER A 57 -8.06 0.64 3.82
C SER A 57 -8.05 1.95 3.02
N TYR A 58 -8.90 2.07 2.00
CA TYR A 58 -9.06 3.31 1.24
C TYR A 58 -9.51 4.47 2.13
N GLU A 59 -10.55 4.30 2.94
CA GLU A 59 -11.07 5.36 3.81
C GLU A 59 -10.02 5.83 4.83
N ARG A 60 -9.28 4.88 5.41
CA ARG A 60 -8.19 5.17 6.34
C ARG A 60 -7.09 6.01 5.67
N TRP A 61 -6.61 5.56 4.52
CA TRP A 61 -5.53 6.24 3.80
C TRP A 61 -5.97 7.56 3.17
N LYS A 62 -7.25 7.70 2.83
CA LYS A 62 -7.84 8.98 2.43
C LYS A 62 -7.75 10.02 3.56
N LEU A 63 -8.09 9.65 4.79
CA LEU A 63 -7.95 10.55 5.95
C LEU A 63 -6.48 10.90 6.21
N THR A 64 -5.58 9.92 6.13
CA THR A 64 -4.12 10.18 6.25
C THR A 64 -3.64 11.16 5.18
N ARG A 65 -4.00 10.95 3.92
CA ARG A 65 -3.71 11.86 2.82
C ARG A 65 -4.22 13.26 3.13
N ASP A 66 -5.48 13.40 3.54
CA ASP A 66 -6.08 14.70 3.80
C ASP A 66 -5.30 15.47 4.90
N VAL A 67 -4.88 14.78 5.98
CA VAL A 67 -4.05 15.37 7.05
C VAL A 67 -2.67 15.80 6.53
N GLN A 68 -1.99 14.96 5.75
CA GLN A 68 -0.67 15.30 5.21
C GLN A 68 -0.75 16.46 4.21
N CYS A 69 -1.76 16.46 3.35
CA CYS A 69 -1.97 17.52 2.36
C CYS A 69 -2.40 18.85 3.00
N MET A 70 -3.17 18.84 4.09
CA MET A 70 -3.44 20.05 4.87
C MET A 70 -2.18 20.63 5.49
N SER A 71 -1.25 19.77 5.92
CA SER A 71 0.04 20.18 6.48
C SER A 71 1.06 20.64 5.44
N ALA A 72 0.78 20.41 4.14
CA ALA A 72 1.63 20.79 3.02
C ALA A 72 1.30 22.18 2.44
N ARG A 73 0.11 22.70 2.72
CA ARG A 73 -0.34 24.05 2.35
C ARG A 73 0.10 25.08 3.37
#